data_AF-A0A7J5AUU7-F1
#
_entry.id   AF-A0A7J5AUU7-F1
#
_cell.length_a   1.000
_cell.length_b   1.000
_cell.length_c   1.000
_cell.angle_alpha   90.00
_cell.angle_beta   90.00
_cell.angle_gamma   90.00
#
_symmetry.space_group_name_H-M   'P 1'
#
loop_
_entity.id
_entity.type
_entity.pdbx_description
1 polymer ?
#
loop_
_entity_poly.entity_id
_entity_poly.type
_entity_poly.pdbx_seq_one_letter_code
_entity_poly.pdbx_strand_id
1 'polypeptide(L)'
;MDPLARLFVKGRWQDWPAAQRDAVREFLAAWWQHTLVDPGASVPAHEALAFVAEVSGQLAPWLDTWARLLADPTTRRRLVAAADEWSYDLVVDRLPWSSWRDEEDTACLALSMWVLRHAPAALREHDASAELRDLVQLLALPDADRWDRRG
;
A
#
# COMPACT_ATOMS: atom_id res chain seq x y z
N MET A 1 4.67 -13.37 -3.84
CA MET A 1 5.09 -13.46 -2.42
C MET A 1 6.60 -13.29 -2.32
N ASP A 2 7.05 -12.42 -1.41
CA ASP A 2 8.46 -12.34 -0.99
C ASP A 2 8.80 -13.47 0.02
N PRO A 3 9.80 -14.32 -0.25
CA PRO A 3 10.30 -15.34 0.68
C PRO A 3 10.64 -14.84 2.08
N LEU A 4 11.06 -13.57 2.21
CA LEU A 4 11.48 -13.00 3.50
C LEU A 4 10.29 -12.73 4.44
N ALA A 5 9.17 -12.22 3.93
CA ALA A 5 7.98 -11.98 4.73
C ALA A 5 7.49 -13.29 5.41
N ARG A 6 7.60 -14.41 4.69
CA ARG A 6 7.27 -15.74 5.22
C ARG A 6 8.15 -16.16 6.39
N LEU A 7 9.42 -15.76 6.41
CA LEU A 7 10.34 -16.08 7.52
C LEU A 7 9.97 -15.32 8.80
N PHE A 8 9.56 -14.06 8.69
CA PHE A 8 9.06 -13.30 9.83
C PHE A 8 7.84 -13.96 10.46
N VAL A 9 6.87 -14.36 9.63
CA VAL A 9 5.65 -15.04 10.07
C VAL A 9 5.98 -16.35 10.77
N LYS A 10 6.81 -17.19 10.16
CA LYS A 10 7.25 -18.46 10.77
C LYS A 10 8.03 -18.27 12.05
N GLY A 11 8.83 -17.21 12.13
CA GLY A 11 9.61 -16.86 13.32
C GLY A 11 8.75 -16.41 14.50
N ARG A 12 7.45 -16.13 14.28
CA ARG A 12 6.50 -15.65 15.30
C ARG A 12 7.07 -14.50 16.11
N TRP A 13 7.70 -13.55 15.43
CA TRP A 13 8.43 -12.45 16.07
C TRP A 13 7.56 -11.59 17.01
N GLN A 14 6.25 -11.58 16.77
CA GLN A 14 5.28 -10.89 17.61
C GLN A 14 5.11 -11.52 18.99
N ASP A 15 5.43 -12.80 19.13
CA ASP A 15 5.36 -13.56 20.38
C ASP A 15 6.69 -13.54 21.15
N TRP A 16 7.72 -12.89 20.60
CA TRP A 16 9.02 -12.75 21.27
C TRP A 16 8.94 -11.85 22.51
N PRO A 17 9.92 -11.96 23.42
CA PRO A 17 10.12 -11.00 24.50
C PRO A 17 10.00 -9.54 24.04
N ALA A 18 9.37 -8.70 24.87
CA ALA A 18 8.96 -7.35 24.51
C ALA A 18 10.09 -6.53 23.86
N ALA A 19 11.28 -6.50 24.47
CA ALA A 19 12.43 -5.75 23.93
C ALA A 19 12.82 -6.16 22.49
N GLN A 20 12.73 -7.45 22.17
CA GLN A 20 13.10 -7.97 20.84
C GLN A 20 12.02 -7.65 19.82
N ARG A 21 10.75 -7.85 20.18
CA ARG A 21 9.62 -7.49 19.34
C ARG A 21 9.59 -5.99 19.05
N ASP A 22 9.83 -5.17 20.08
CA ASP A 22 9.78 -3.72 19.95
C ASP A 22 10.92 -3.22 19.06
N ALA A 23 12.11 -3.82 19.15
CA ALA A 23 13.22 -3.54 18.24
C ALA A 23 12.90 -3.86 16.76
N VAL A 24 12.23 -5.00 16.49
CA VAL A 24 11.79 -5.35 15.13
C VAL A 24 10.74 -4.36 14.63
N ARG A 25 9.77 -3.98 15.49
CA ARG A 25 8.74 -3.00 15.13
C ARG A 25 9.34 -1.64 14.80
N GLU A 26 10.29 -1.18 15.61
CA GLU A 26 11.00 0.09 15.40
C GLU A 26 11.80 0.06 14.09
N PHE A 27 12.50 -1.05 13.82
CA PHE A 27 13.21 -1.25 12.56
C PHE A 27 12.26 -1.17 11.34
N LEU A 28 11.13 -1.87 11.37
CA LEU A 28 10.15 -1.84 10.27
C LEU A 28 9.57 -0.43 10.08
N ALA A 29 9.29 0.30 11.16
CA ALA A 29 8.84 1.69 11.12
C ALA A 29 9.88 2.61 10.46
N ALA A 30 11.13 2.54 10.91
CA ALA A 30 12.22 3.35 10.35
C ALA A 30 12.48 3.00 8.87
N TRP A 31 12.50 1.71 8.53
CA TRP A 31 12.69 1.26 7.16
C TRP A 31 11.56 1.70 6.23
N TRP A 32 10.30 1.59 6.67
CA TRP A 32 9.15 2.07 5.89
C TRP A 32 9.25 3.57 5.61
N GLN A 33 9.54 4.37 6.65
CA GLN A 33 9.69 5.82 6.49
C GLN A 33 10.84 6.16 5.54
N HIS A 34 11.99 5.49 5.67
CA HIS A 34 13.12 5.67 4.77
C HIS A 34 12.74 5.38 3.31
N THR A 35 12.05 4.26 3.07
CA THR A 35 11.54 3.89 1.75
C THR A 35 10.54 4.88 1.18
N LEU A 36 9.88 5.70 2.00
CA LEU A 36 8.96 6.74 1.53
C LEU A 36 9.66 8.07 1.21
N VAL A 37 10.68 8.45 1.98
CA VAL A 37 11.29 9.80 1.87
C VAL A 37 12.60 9.82 1.08
N ASP A 38 13.42 8.75 1.11
CA ASP A 38 14.73 8.76 0.47
C ASP A 38 14.60 8.49 -1.03
N PRO A 39 14.94 9.42 -1.94
CA PRO A 39 14.88 9.21 -3.39
C PRO A 39 15.72 8.02 -3.89
N GLY A 40 16.75 7.61 -3.14
CA GLY A 40 17.64 6.50 -3.46
C GLY A 40 17.22 5.14 -2.90
N ALA A 41 16.07 5.05 -2.20
CA ALA A 41 15.61 3.76 -1.68
C ALA A 41 15.37 2.77 -2.83
N SER A 42 15.99 1.60 -2.73
CA SER A 42 16.01 0.58 -3.79
C SER A 42 14.69 -0.18 -3.94
N VAL A 43 13.92 -0.28 -2.85
CA VAL A 43 12.66 -1.02 -2.84
C VAL A 43 11.52 -0.07 -3.19
N PRO A 44 10.67 -0.39 -4.19
CA PRO A 44 9.48 0.38 -4.49
C PRO A 44 8.52 0.45 -3.30
N ALA A 45 7.84 1.59 -3.13
CA ALA A 45 6.92 1.80 -2.00
C ALA A 45 5.75 0.79 -1.99
N HIS A 46 5.29 0.33 -3.16
CA HIS A 46 4.23 -0.66 -3.24
C HIS A 46 4.66 -2.04 -2.71
N GLU A 47 5.87 -2.49 -3.03
CA GLU A 47 6.44 -3.74 -2.52
C GLU A 47 6.73 -3.64 -1.02
N ALA A 48 7.33 -2.51 -0.59
CA ALA A 48 7.63 -2.29 0.81
C ALA A 48 6.36 -2.23 1.68
N LEU A 49 5.28 -1.61 1.20
CA LEU A 49 3.99 -1.59 1.90
C LEU A 49 3.42 -3.00 2.06
N ALA A 50 3.41 -3.79 0.98
CA ALA A 50 2.97 -5.19 1.03
C ALA A 50 3.80 -5.96 2.06
N PHE A 51 5.12 -5.81 2.05
CA PHE A 51 6.00 -6.46 3.02
C PHE A 51 5.68 -6.08 4.47
N VAL A 52 5.59 -4.79 4.82
CA VAL A 52 5.32 -4.39 6.20
C VAL A 52 3.92 -4.78 6.65
N ALA A 53 2.92 -4.74 5.76
CA ALA A 53 1.57 -5.19 6.07
C ALA A 53 1.55 -6.70 6.37
N GLU A 54 2.20 -7.49 5.53
CA GLU A 54 2.29 -8.95 5.69
C GLU A 54 3.10 -9.35 6.93
N VAL A 55 4.21 -8.66 7.23
CA VAL A 55 5.03 -8.96 8.41
C VAL A 55 4.34 -8.55 9.72
N SER A 56 3.58 -7.45 9.71
CA SER A 56 3.06 -6.83 10.93
C SER A 56 1.67 -7.26 11.38
N GLY A 57 0.86 -7.86 10.52
CA GLY A 57 -0.56 -8.10 10.87
C GLY A 57 -1.51 -7.06 10.33
N GLN A 58 -1.02 -5.88 9.96
CA GLN A 58 -1.82 -4.67 9.94
C GLN A 58 -1.44 -3.81 8.74
N LEU A 59 -2.42 -3.27 8.03
CA LEU A 59 -2.18 -2.35 6.91
C LEU A 59 -2.32 -0.88 7.33
N ALA A 60 -3.36 -0.55 8.10
CA ALA A 60 -3.72 0.82 8.44
C ALA A 60 -2.58 1.67 9.03
N PRO A 61 -1.76 1.20 10.00
CA PRO A 61 -0.69 2.01 10.58
C PRO A 61 0.38 2.48 9.56
N TRP A 62 0.62 1.67 8.53
CA TRP A 62 1.59 1.99 7.48
C TRP A 62 1.04 3.00 6.48
N LEU A 63 -0.24 2.86 6.13
CA LEU A 63 -0.99 3.82 5.33
C LEU A 63 -1.12 5.18 6.03
N ASP A 64 -1.36 5.20 7.34
CA ASP A 64 -1.39 6.43 8.14
C ASP A 64 -0.03 7.13 8.16
N THR A 65 1.06 6.35 8.21
CA THR A 65 2.41 6.88 8.11
C THR A 65 2.68 7.49 6.74
N TRP A 66 2.26 6.82 5.66
CA TRP A 66 2.37 7.38 4.33
C TRP A 66 1.56 8.66 4.18
N ALA A 67 0.29 8.66 4.62
CA ALA A 67 -0.58 9.82 4.55
C ALA A 67 0.02 11.07 5.22
N ARG A 68 0.66 10.90 6.39
CA ARG A 68 1.36 11.99 7.10
C ARG A 68 2.55 12.55 6.33
N LEU A 69 3.20 11.72 5.51
CA LEU A 69 4.38 12.09 4.73
C LEU A 69 4.03 12.63 3.33
N LEU A 70 2.76 12.64 2.91
CA LEU A 70 2.34 13.18 1.59
C LEU A 70 2.56 14.69 1.42
N ALA A 71 2.96 15.42 2.47
CA ALA A 71 3.44 16.79 2.32
C ALA A 71 4.74 16.85 1.49
N ASP A 72 5.53 15.78 1.50
CA ASP A 72 6.76 15.66 0.73
C ASP A 72 6.48 15.21 -0.73
N PRO A 73 7.06 15.90 -1.74
CA PRO A 73 6.86 15.56 -3.15
C PRO A 73 7.36 14.16 -3.55
N THR A 74 8.45 13.67 -2.96
CA THR A 74 8.98 12.33 -3.26
C THR A 74 7.97 11.26 -2.83
N THR A 75 7.41 11.44 -1.65
CA THR A 75 6.39 10.56 -1.08
C THR A 75 5.11 10.53 -1.93
N ARG A 76 4.72 11.66 -2.54
CA ARG A 76 3.60 11.73 -3.49
C ARG A 76 3.90 11.08 -4.84
N ARG A 77 5.12 11.24 -5.37
CA ARG A 77 5.55 10.51 -6.59
C ARG A 77 5.48 9.00 -6.39
N ARG A 78 5.88 8.52 -5.22
CA ARG A 78 5.76 7.11 -4.84
C ARG A 78 4.31 6.65 -4.79
N LEU A 79 3.39 7.50 -4.34
CA LEU A 79 1.96 7.20 -4.36
C LEU A 79 1.46 7.04 -5.80
N VAL A 80 1.88 7.90 -6.72
CA VAL A 80 1.52 7.77 -8.14
C VAL A 80 2.02 6.45 -8.72
N ALA A 81 3.29 6.10 -8.48
CA ALA A 81 3.85 4.84 -8.94
C ALA A 81 3.14 3.63 -8.31
N ALA A 82 2.81 3.68 -7.03
CA ALA A 82 2.10 2.59 -6.36
C ALA A 82 0.64 2.47 -6.83
N ALA A 83 -0.05 3.58 -7.07
CA ALA A 83 -1.39 3.57 -7.62
C ALA A 83 -1.42 2.93 -9.01
N ASP A 84 -0.40 3.19 -9.85
CA ASP A 84 -0.26 2.57 -11.16
C ASP A 84 -0.24 1.03 -11.05
N GLU A 85 0.65 0.51 -10.19
CA GLU A 85 0.81 -0.93 -9.94
C GLU A 85 -0.45 -1.59 -9.34
N TRP A 86 -1.20 -0.89 -8.50
CA TRP A 86 -2.36 -1.47 -7.81
C TRP A 86 -3.68 -1.35 -8.57
N SER A 87 -3.80 -0.37 -9.46
CA SER A 87 -5.09 0.10 -9.98
C SER A 87 -5.94 -1.00 -10.61
N TYR A 88 -5.35 -1.89 -11.40
CA TYR A 88 -6.07 -2.98 -12.04
C TYR A 88 -6.64 -4.00 -11.06
N ASP A 89 -5.91 -4.33 -10.00
CA ASP A 89 -6.37 -5.28 -8.99
C ASP A 89 -7.45 -4.66 -8.11
N LEU A 90 -7.26 -3.41 -7.68
CA LEU A 90 -8.23 -2.72 -6.82
C LEU A 90 -9.58 -2.49 -7.51
N VAL A 91 -9.60 -2.24 -8.82
CA VAL A 91 -10.87 -2.03 -9.57
C VAL A 91 -11.73 -3.29 -9.62
N VAL A 92 -11.12 -4.47 -9.50
CA VAL A 92 -11.82 -5.76 -9.39
C VAL A 92 -11.90 -6.27 -7.95
N ASP A 93 -11.80 -5.36 -6.97
CA ASP A 93 -11.84 -5.65 -5.52
C ASP A 93 -10.87 -6.76 -5.09
N ARG A 94 -9.66 -6.76 -5.66
CA ARG A 94 -8.60 -7.73 -5.33
C ARG A 94 -7.39 -7.03 -4.73
N LEU A 95 -6.79 -7.67 -3.72
CA LEU A 95 -5.56 -7.15 -3.13
C LEU A 95 -4.41 -7.26 -4.16
N PRO A 96 -3.60 -6.20 -4.36
CA PRO A 96 -2.54 -6.22 -5.37
C PRO A 96 -1.36 -7.15 -5.08
N TRP A 97 -1.40 -7.86 -3.95
CA TRP A 97 -0.41 -8.87 -3.58
C TRP A 97 -1.09 -10.06 -2.94
N SER A 98 -0.46 -11.23 -3.06
CA SER A 98 -0.92 -12.46 -2.41
C SER A 98 -0.78 -12.34 -0.89
N SER A 99 -1.89 -12.26 -0.17
CA SER A 99 -1.90 -12.42 1.29
C SER A 99 -2.08 -13.88 1.69
N TRP A 100 -1.58 -14.27 2.85
CA TRP A 100 -1.82 -15.58 3.45
C TRP A 100 -2.83 -15.49 4.60
N ARG A 101 -3.41 -14.31 4.83
CA ARG A 101 -4.38 -14.04 5.88
C ARG A 101 -5.78 -14.09 5.32
N ASP A 102 -6.71 -14.53 6.16
CA ASP A 102 -8.14 -14.61 5.82
C ASP A 102 -8.81 -13.23 5.67
N GLU A 103 -8.14 -12.15 6.08
CA GLU A 103 -8.65 -10.77 6.09
C GLU A 103 -8.32 -9.97 4.81
N GLU A 104 -8.09 -10.67 3.68
CA GLU A 104 -7.72 -10.05 2.40
C GLU A 104 -8.73 -8.99 1.95
N ASP A 105 -10.03 -9.27 2.05
CA ASP A 105 -11.10 -8.35 1.68
C ASP A 105 -11.05 -7.04 2.50
N THR A 106 -10.72 -7.15 3.80
CA THR A 106 -10.62 -5.99 4.69
C THR A 106 -9.40 -5.13 4.32
N ALA A 107 -8.27 -5.77 4.00
CA ALA A 107 -7.07 -5.08 3.53
C ALA A 107 -7.29 -4.42 2.17
N CYS A 108 -7.97 -5.11 1.24
CA CYS A 108 -8.32 -4.58 -0.07
C CYS A 108 -9.21 -3.34 0.06
N LEU A 109 -10.28 -3.41 0.86
CA LEU A 109 -11.16 -2.28 1.10
C LEU A 109 -10.41 -1.09 1.73
N ALA A 110 -9.57 -1.34 2.73
CA ALA A 110 -8.77 -0.31 3.37
C ALA A 110 -7.81 0.38 2.38
N LEU A 111 -7.15 -0.39 1.52
CA LEU A 111 -6.26 0.13 0.49
C LEU A 111 -7.03 0.94 -0.56
N SER A 112 -8.13 0.42 -1.09
CA SER A 112 -8.99 1.12 -2.06
C SER A 112 -9.46 2.46 -1.52
N MET A 113 -9.98 2.50 -0.29
CA MET A 113 -10.44 3.73 0.35
C MET A 113 -9.30 4.74 0.57
N TRP A 114 -8.11 4.26 0.89
CA TRP A 114 -6.94 5.12 1.08
C TRP A 114 -6.45 5.70 -0.25
N VAL A 115 -6.36 4.89 -1.31
CA VAL A 115 -6.01 5.34 -2.66
C VAL A 115 -7.01 6.39 -3.14
N LEU A 116 -8.31 6.13 -2.98
CA LEU A 116 -9.37 7.05 -3.40
C LEU A 116 -9.27 8.42 -2.72
N ARG A 117 -8.85 8.43 -1.45
CA ARG A 117 -8.68 9.65 -0.66
C ARG A 117 -7.44 10.45 -1.04
N HIS A 118 -6.33 9.78 -1.32
CA HIS A 118 -5.01 10.43 -1.40
C HIS A 118 -4.42 10.54 -2.81
N ALA A 119 -4.71 9.60 -3.70
CA ALA A 119 -4.13 9.56 -5.04
C ALA A 119 -4.60 10.69 -5.97
N PRO A 120 -5.88 11.14 -6.00
CA PRO A 120 -6.34 12.10 -7.01
C PRO A 120 -5.56 13.41 -7.04
N ALA A 121 -5.09 13.92 -5.89
CA ALA A 121 -4.27 15.12 -5.83
C ALA A 121 -2.85 14.89 -6.38
N ALA A 122 -2.22 13.78 -5.98
CA ALA A 122 -0.88 13.43 -6.43
C ALA A 122 -0.83 13.12 -7.95
N LEU A 123 -1.85 12.43 -8.47
CA LEU A 123 -1.98 12.12 -9.90
C LEU A 123 -2.08 13.38 -10.76
N ARG A 124 -2.81 14.40 -10.29
CA ARG A 124 -2.92 15.70 -10.96
C ARG A 124 -1.61 16.47 -10.95
N GLU A 125 -0.87 16.44 -9.85
CA GLU A 125 0.39 17.18 -9.72
C GLU A 125 1.52 16.57 -10.55
N HIS A 126 1.55 15.25 -10.71
CA HIS A 126 2.60 14.54 -11.44
C HIS A 126 2.20 14.15 -12.87
N ASP A 127 1.12 14.73 -13.41
CA ASP A 127 0.59 14.49 -14.76
C ASP A 127 0.50 13.01 -15.14
N ALA A 128 -0.12 12.22 -14.24
CA ALA A 128 -0.33 10.80 -14.47
C ALA A 128 -1.20 10.54 -15.72
N SER A 129 -1.11 9.33 -16.29
CA SER A 129 -1.88 8.96 -17.47
C SER A 129 -3.39 9.16 -17.26
N ALA A 130 -4.11 9.42 -18.35
CA ALA A 130 -5.58 9.52 -18.29
C ALA A 130 -6.19 8.18 -17.82
N GLU A 131 -5.64 7.07 -18.29
CA GLU A 131 -6.05 5.72 -17.87
C GLU A 131 -5.95 5.52 -16.36
N LEU A 132 -4.82 5.86 -15.74
CA LEU A 132 -4.66 5.70 -14.29
C LEU A 132 -5.63 6.60 -13.51
N ARG A 133 -5.85 7.83 -13.99
CA ARG A 133 -6.85 8.74 -13.40
C ARG A 133 -8.26 8.14 -13.49
N ASP A 134 -8.62 7.53 -14.60
CA ASP A 134 -9.91 6.90 -14.80
C ASP A 134 -10.07 5.65 -13.92
N LEU A 135 -9.05 4.79 -13.83
CA LEU A 135 -9.05 3.63 -12.94
C LEU A 135 -9.27 4.05 -11.48
N VAL A 136 -8.58 5.08 -11.01
CA VAL A 136 -8.77 5.60 -9.65
C VAL A 136 -10.16 6.21 -9.45
N GLN A 137 -10.78 6.80 -10.49
CA GLN A 137 -12.18 7.26 -10.40
C GLN A 137 -13.17 6.10 -10.34
N LEU A 138 -12.92 4.99 -11.04
CA LEU A 138 -13.78 3.81 -11.00
C LEU A 138 -13.87 3.20 -9.59
N LEU A 139 -12.81 3.30 -8.80
CA LEU A 139 -12.82 2.87 -7.40
C LEU A 139 -13.89 3.57 -6.53
N ALA A 140 -14.37 4.76 -6.93
CA ALA A 140 -15.47 5.45 -6.24
C ALA A 140 -16.85 4.89 -6.56
N LEU A 141 -16.98 4.06 -7.61
CA LEU A 141 -18.25 3.52 -8.07
C LEU A 141 -18.58 2.21 -7.35
N PRO A 142 -19.87 1.93 -7.09
CA PRO A 142 -20.34 0.58 -6.77
C PRO A 142 -19.94 -0.40 -7.87
N ASP A 143 -19.64 -1.65 -7.52
CA ASP A 143 -19.16 -2.67 -8.48
C ASP A 143 -20.04 -2.80 -9.73
N ALA A 144 -21.37 -2.80 -9.56
CA ALA A 144 -22.33 -2.86 -10.66
C ALA A 144 -22.15 -1.72 -11.69
N ASP A 145 -21.79 -0.52 -11.24
CA ASP A 145 -21.66 0.67 -12.09
C ASP A 145 -20.25 0.81 -12.71
N ARG A 146 -19.26 0.03 -12.27
CA ARG A 146 -17.86 0.13 -12.74
C ARG A 146 -17.71 -0.33 -14.19
N TRP A 147 -18.47 -1.34 -14.58
CA TRP A 147 -18.33 -2.01 -15.88
C TRP A 147 -19.32 -1.50 -16.94
N ASP A 148 -20.41 -0.85 -16.51
CA ASP A 148 -21.41 -0.25 -17.40
C ASP A 148 -20.88 0.97 -18.19
N ARG A 149 -19.80 1.61 -17.72
CA ARG A 149 -19.14 2.74 -18.41
C ARG A 149 -18.15 2.36 -19.51
N ARG A 150 -17.87 1.07 -19.72
CA ARG A 150 -16.95 0.60 -20.78
C ARG A 150 -17.66 0.16 -22.08
N GLY A 151 -18.98 0.32 -22.15
CA GLY A 151 -19.83 -0.01 -23.32
C GLY A 151 -20.05 1.15 -24.28
#